data_AF-A0A7S3TV58-F1
#
_entry.id   AF-A0A7S3TV58-F1
#
_cell.length_a   1.000
_cell.length_b   1.000
_cell.length_c   1.000
_cell.angle_alpha   90.00
_cell.angle_beta   90.00
_cell.angle_gamma   90.00
#
_symmetry.space_group_name_H-M   'P 1'
#
loop_
_entity.id
_entity.type
_entity.pdbx_description
1 polymer ?
#
loop_
_entity_poly.entity_id
_entity_poly.type
_entity_poly.pdbx_seq_one_letter_code
_entity_poly.pdbx_strand_id
1 'polypeptide(L)'
;VHGEEVDLRGELFFTQDKYLDQAKLYSFSVPVFGPKVLYDTDYSTRMCQLRFIRERLTDDCLSGYTATLEAEVRQFFAEEWPGDGGVVDIRKSMVEALTRTSVRCLMGEELRSKMHAKAPGGKSVCELLNMLEHGMLPLSVFLPHLPIPRHR
;
A
#
# COMPACT_ATOMS: atom_id res chain seq x y z
N VAL A 1 -6.04 -10.86 48.22
CA VAL A 1 -5.21 -11.12 47.03
C VAL A 1 -5.86 -10.37 45.88
N HIS A 2 -5.48 -9.10 45.70
CA HIS A 2 -5.95 -8.31 44.56
C HIS A 2 -5.33 -8.91 43.31
N GLY A 3 -6.17 -9.36 42.38
CA GLY A 3 -5.72 -9.70 41.04
C GLY A 3 -5.28 -8.40 40.37
N GLU A 4 -3.98 -8.27 40.13
CA GLU A 4 -3.48 -7.26 39.21
C GLU A 4 -4.16 -7.51 37.86
N GLU A 5 -4.99 -6.55 37.46
CA GLU A 5 -5.49 -6.45 36.10
C GLU A 5 -4.25 -6.13 35.24
N VAL A 6 -3.60 -7.17 34.73
CA VAL A 6 -2.46 -7.03 33.82
C VAL A 6 -2.92 -6.17 32.67
N ASP A 7 -2.29 -5.01 32.47
CA ASP A 7 -2.52 -4.16 31.31
C ASP A 7 -1.96 -4.83 30.06
N LEU A 8 -2.69 -5.83 29.58
CA LEU A 8 -2.39 -6.62 28.39
C LEU A 8 -2.23 -5.74 27.14
N ARG A 9 -2.75 -4.50 27.16
CA ARG A 9 -2.69 -3.59 26.03
C ARG A 9 -1.28 -3.05 25.83
N GLY A 10 -0.59 -2.67 26.90
CA GLY A 10 0.81 -2.26 26.84
C GLY A 10 1.72 -3.42 26.45
N GLU A 11 1.55 -4.57 27.10
CA GLU A 11 2.41 -5.73 26.86
C GLU A 11 2.32 -6.25 25.42
N LEU A 12 1.14 -6.26 24.81
CA LEU A 12 0.97 -6.76 23.43
C LEU A 12 1.78 -5.97 22.39
N PHE A 13 1.75 -4.63 22.44
CA PHE A 13 2.40 -3.80 21.42
C PHE A 13 3.91 -3.60 21.66
N PHE A 14 4.37 -3.74 22.91
CA PHE A 14 5.79 -3.60 23.27
C PHE A 14 6.53 -4.94 23.41
N THR A 15 5.84 -6.06 23.22
CA THR A 15 6.46 -7.39 23.18
C THR A 15 7.44 -7.49 22.01
N GLN A 16 8.61 -8.05 22.28
CA GLN A 16 9.64 -8.24 21.25
C GLN A 16 9.19 -9.26 20.18
N ASP A 17 9.56 -9.02 18.92
CA ASP A 17 9.23 -9.88 17.77
C ASP A 17 9.62 -11.35 17.96
N LYS A 18 10.63 -11.67 18.78
CA LYS A 18 10.98 -13.06 19.12
C LYS A 18 9.87 -13.82 19.85
N TYR A 19 9.00 -13.12 20.57
CA TYR A 19 7.88 -13.67 21.31
C TYR A 19 6.56 -13.52 20.54
N LEU A 20 6.41 -12.42 19.80
CA LEU A 20 5.23 -12.15 18.98
C LEU A 20 5.62 -11.71 17.57
N ASP A 21 5.75 -12.68 16.66
CA ASP A 21 6.16 -12.40 15.29
C ASP A 21 4.96 -12.06 14.38
N GLN A 22 5.00 -10.85 13.84
CA GLN A 22 3.99 -10.33 12.92
C GLN A 22 3.95 -11.10 11.59
N ALA A 23 5.06 -11.69 11.12
CA ALA A 23 5.09 -12.38 9.82
C ALA A 23 4.11 -13.55 9.75
N LYS A 24 3.88 -14.24 10.87
CA LYS A 24 2.92 -15.36 10.92
C LYS A 24 1.49 -14.90 10.64
N LEU A 25 1.12 -13.72 11.10
CA LEU A 25 -0.21 -13.16 10.87
C LEU A 25 -0.33 -12.55 9.47
N TYR A 26 0.71 -11.85 9.01
CA TYR A 26 0.72 -11.15 7.73
C TYR A 26 1.18 -12.01 6.55
N SER A 27 1.36 -13.32 6.72
CA SER A 27 1.78 -14.21 5.63
C SER A 27 0.79 -14.22 4.45
N PHE A 28 -0.47 -13.82 4.67
CA PHE A 28 -1.45 -13.67 3.59
C PHE A 28 -1.09 -12.58 2.57
N SER A 29 -0.19 -11.66 2.90
CA SER A 29 0.25 -10.60 1.97
C SER A 29 1.35 -11.08 1.00
N VAL A 30 1.96 -12.23 1.25
CA VAL A 30 3.07 -12.77 0.45
C VAL A 30 2.69 -13.00 -1.02
N PRO A 31 1.50 -13.51 -1.39
CA PRO A 31 1.11 -13.63 -2.79
C PRO A 31 1.02 -12.29 -3.54
N VAL A 32 0.77 -11.20 -2.83
CA VAL A 32 0.60 -9.85 -3.40
C VAL A 32 1.95 -9.14 -3.52
N PHE A 33 2.76 -9.14 -2.46
CA PHE A 33 4.07 -8.48 -2.46
C PHE A 33 5.17 -9.31 -3.14
N GLY A 34 5.02 -10.63 -3.17
CA GLY A 34 6.00 -11.56 -3.71
C GLY A 34 6.92 -12.16 -2.65
N PRO A 35 7.66 -13.21 -3.03
CA PRO A 35 8.54 -13.94 -2.12
C PRO A 35 9.77 -13.10 -1.74
N LYS A 36 10.35 -13.38 -0.57
CA LYS A 36 11.54 -12.73 -0.01
C LYS A 36 11.40 -11.22 0.24
N VAL A 37 10.16 -10.74 0.38
CA VAL A 37 9.83 -9.35 0.69
C VAL A 37 9.01 -9.31 1.98
N LEU A 38 9.34 -8.37 2.86
CA LEU A 38 8.69 -8.10 4.15
C LEU A 38 8.46 -9.36 4.98
N TYR A 39 7.22 -9.87 4.97
CA TYR A 39 6.78 -10.97 5.83
C TYR A 39 7.20 -12.36 5.33
N ASP A 40 7.79 -12.47 4.14
CA ASP A 40 8.44 -13.68 3.63
C ASP A 40 9.98 -13.65 3.82
N THR A 41 10.46 -13.01 4.89
CA THR A 41 11.89 -12.94 5.23
C THR A 41 12.14 -13.12 6.72
N ASP A 42 13.40 -13.41 7.08
CA ASP A 42 13.81 -13.41 8.49
C ASP A 42 13.75 -11.99 9.08
N TYR A 43 13.60 -11.90 10.40
CA TYR A 43 13.46 -10.63 11.10
C TYR A 43 14.56 -9.62 10.77
N SER A 44 15.82 -10.06 10.67
CA SER A 44 16.95 -9.14 10.43
C SER A 44 16.89 -8.54 9.03
N THR A 45 16.56 -9.35 8.02
CA THR A 45 16.32 -8.90 6.64
C THR A 45 15.11 -7.97 6.57
N ARG A 46 14.00 -8.32 7.23
CA ARG A 46 12.79 -7.49 7.32
C ARG A 46 13.09 -6.11 7.90
N MET A 47 13.84 -6.04 9.00
CA MET A 47 14.23 -4.77 9.61
C MET A 47 15.12 -3.94 8.69
N CYS A 48 16.00 -4.58 7.92
CA CYS A 48 16.80 -3.90 6.91
C CYS A 48 15.92 -3.29 5.80
N GLN A 49 14.95 -4.06 5.27
CA GLN A 49 14.01 -3.57 4.26
C GLN A 49 13.15 -2.40 4.77
N LEU A 50 12.61 -2.50 5.98
CA LEU A 50 11.83 -1.42 6.60
C LEU A 50 12.67 -0.16 6.86
N ARG A 51 13.97 -0.31 7.16
CA ARG A 51 14.88 0.83 7.29
C ARG A 51 14.98 1.62 5.98
N PHE A 52 15.12 0.95 4.83
CA PHE A 52 15.15 1.64 3.53
C PHE A 52 13.86 2.43 3.25
N ILE A 53 12.71 1.88 3.64
CA ILE A 53 11.42 2.59 3.52
C ILE A 53 11.42 3.81 4.45
N ARG A 54 11.81 3.63 5.72
CA ARG A 54 11.82 4.70 6.73
C ARG A 54 12.76 5.85 6.35
N GLU A 55 13.90 5.57 5.74
CA GLU A 55 14.84 6.59 5.25
C GLU A 55 14.23 7.52 4.18
N ARG A 56 13.17 7.08 3.49
CA ARG A 56 12.41 7.88 2.53
C ARG A 56 11.16 8.56 3.13
N LEU A 57 10.83 8.24 4.38
CA LEU A 57 9.69 8.80 5.12
C LEU A 57 10.17 9.75 6.23
N THR A 58 11.23 10.51 5.97
CA THR A 58 11.71 11.59 6.84
C THR A 58 11.01 12.90 6.52
N ASP A 59 11.02 13.84 7.46
CA ASP A 59 10.39 15.17 7.29
C ASP A 59 10.92 15.91 6.05
N ASP A 60 12.23 15.85 5.81
CA ASP A 60 12.87 16.43 4.62
C ASP A 60 12.34 15.81 3.31
N CYS A 61 12.12 14.49 3.27
CA CYS A 61 11.57 13.84 2.07
C CYS A 61 10.08 14.18 1.89
N LEU A 62 9.30 14.13 2.97
CA LEU A 62 7.85 14.37 2.95
C LEU A 62 7.53 15.82 2.59
N SER A 63 8.30 16.79 3.11
CA SER A 63 8.14 18.20 2.75
C SER A 63 8.33 18.41 1.25
N GLY A 64 9.31 17.74 0.62
CA GLY A 64 9.52 17.74 -0.83
C GLY A 64 8.34 17.19 -1.64
N TYR A 65 7.57 16.25 -1.09
CA TYR A 65 6.38 15.70 -1.76
C TYR A 65 5.18 16.65 -1.76
N THR A 66 5.11 17.61 -0.84
CA THR A 66 3.94 18.51 -0.70
C THR A 66 3.58 19.24 -1.99
N ALA A 67 4.57 19.84 -2.65
CA ALA A 67 4.35 20.54 -3.93
C ALA A 67 3.92 19.58 -5.06
N THR A 68 4.41 18.34 -5.01
CA THR A 68 4.09 17.30 -5.99
C THR A 68 2.67 16.77 -5.78
N LEU A 69 2.25 16.58 -4.52
CA LEU A 69 0.89 16.21 -4.15
C LEU A 69 -0.12 17.27 -4.61
N GLU A 70 0.16 18.54 -4.32
CA GLU A 70 -0.70 19.63 -4.74
C GLU A 70 -0.88 19.67 -6.26
N ALA A 71 0.22 19.53 -7.01
CA ALA A 71 0.18 19.53 -8.47
C ALA A 71 -0.69 18.38 -9.03
N GLU A 72 -0.51 17.15 -8.55
CA GLU A 72 -1.30 15.99 -8.98
C GLU A 72 -2.79 16.14 -8.64
N VAL A 73 -3.12 16.64 -7.44
CA VAL A 73 -4.52 16.84 -7.03
C VAL A 73 -5.18 17.94 -7.87
N ARG A 74 -4.49 19.06 -8.12
CA ARG A 74 -5.00 20.12 -9.00
C ARG A 74 -5.23 19.62 -10.43
N GLN A 75 -4.29 18.83 -10.95
CA GLN A 75 -4.42 18.21 -12.26
C GLN A 75 -5.61 17.24 -12.30
N PHE A 76 -5.77 16.40 -11.28
CA PHE A 76 -6.91 15.50 -11.15
C PHE A 76 -8.25 16.27 -11.17
N PHE A 77 -8.39 17.34 -10.39
CA PHE A 77 -9.63 18.14 -10.42
C PHE A 77 -9.88 18.80 -11.78
N ALA A 78 -8.84 19.31 -12.43
CA ALA A 78 -8.98 19.92 -13.75
C ALA A 78 -9.42 18.91 -14.83
N GLU A 79 -8.93 17.68 -14.75
CA GLU A 79 -9.22 16.62 -15.73
C GLU A 79 -10.57 15.94 -15.48
N GLU A 80 -10.84 15.55 -14.23
CA GLU A 80 -12.01 14.74 -13.90
C GLU A 80 -13.24 15.60 -13.56
N TRP A 81 -13.04 16.81 -13.02
CA TRP A 81 -14.11 17.71 -12.55
C TRP A 81 -14.06 19.08 -13.25
N PRO A 82 -14.26 19.16 -14.58
CA PRO A 82 -14.06 20.39 -15.36
C PRO A 82 -15.17 21.46 -15.20
N GLY A 83 -16.18 21.23 -14.37
CA GLY A 83 -17.35 22.12 -14.24
C GLY A 83 -17.58 22.59 -12.80
N ASP A 84 -18.45 23.59 -12.66
CA ASP A 84 -18.75 24.23 -11.37
C ASP A 84 -19.63 23.38 -10.43
N GLY A 85 -20.17 22.26 -10.93
CA GLY A 85 -21.01 21.36 -10.13
C GLY A 85 -21.36 20.05 -10.85
N GLY A 86 -21.63 19.01 -10.07
CA GLY A 86 -21.99 17.69 -10.58
C GLY A 86 -22.16 16.64 -9.48
N VAL A 87 -22.50 15.42 -9.87
CA VAL A 87 -22.55 14.24 -8.99
C VAL A 87 -21.38 13.34 -9.34
N VAL A 88 -20.58 12.99 -8.34
CA VAL A 88 -19.39 12.17 -8.50
C VAL A 88 -19.40 11.01 -7.51
N ASP A 89 -18.79 9.89 -7.90
CA ASP A 89 -18.51 8.81 -6.97
C ASP A 89 -17.22 9.14 -6.20
N ILE A 90 -17.37 9.59 -4.96
CA ILE A 90 -16.26 9.98 -4.09
C ILE A 90 -15.27 8.83 -3.90
N ARG A 91 -15.72 7.58 -3.81
CA ARG A 91 -14.83 6.42 -3.64
C ARG A 91 -13.96 6.26 -4.86
N LYS A 92 -14.55 6.28 -6.05
CA LYS A 92 -13.79 6.16 -7.32
C LYS A 92 -12.80 7.32 -7.47
N SER A 93 -13.24 8.54 -7.21
CA SER A 93 -12.41 9.74 -7.29
C SER A 93 -11.23 9.72 -6.31
N MET A 94 -11.45 9.28 -5.07
CA MET A 94 -10.38 9.17 -4.07
C MET A 94 -9.35 8.11 -4.43
N VAL A 95 -9.78 6.93 -4.90
CA VAL A 95 -8.85 5.87 -5.34
C VAL A 95 -7.95 6.36 -6.48
N GLU A 96 -8.53 7.05 -7.47
CA GLU A 96 -7.76 7.60 -8.59
C GLU A 96 -6.78 8.69 -8.13
N ALA A 97 -7.22 9.65 -7.32
CA ALA A 97 -6.37 10.71 -6.80
C ALA A 97 -5.22 10.17 -5.93
N LEU A 98 -5.51 9.21 -5.04
CA LEU A 98 -4.50 8.55 -4.20
C LEU A 98 -3.52 7.72 -5.02
N THR A 99 -3.97 7.06 -6.08
CA THR A 99 -3.09 6.28 -6.96
C THR A 99 -2.15 7.20 -7.72
N ARG A 100 -2.66 8.28 -8.32
CA ARG A 100 -1.86 9.29 -9.06
C ARG A 100 -0.77 9.89 -8.16
N THR A 101 -1.16 10.37 -6.98
CA THR A 101 -0.24 10.97 -6.01
C THR A 101 0.79 9.96 -5.50
N SER A 102 0.39 8.74 -5.15
CA SER A 102 1.30 7.70 -4.66
C SER A 102 2.33 7.30 -5.72
N VAL A 103 1.90 7.09 -6.97
CA VAL A 103 2.81 6.75 -8.08
C VAL A 103 3.79 7.90 -8.32
N ARG A 104 3.31 9.14 -8.35
CA ARG A 104 4.16 10.31 -8.60
C ARG A 104 5.20 10.52 -7.49
N CYS A 105 4.78 10.47 -6.21
CA CYS A 105 5.67 10.74 -5.07
C CYS A 105 6.62 9.58 -4.77
N LEU A 106 6.14 8.34 -4.83
CA LEU A 106 6.91 7.17 -4.39
C LEU A 106 7.64 6.46 -5.53
N MET A 107 7.07 6.46 -6.74
CA MET A 107 7.62 5.71 -7.89
C MET A 107 8.20 6.63 -8.97
N GLY A 108 7.95 7.95 -8.90
CA GLY A 108 8.56 8.97 -9.75
C GLY A 108 7.80 9.28 -11.05
N GLU A 109 8.31 10.27 -11.79
CA GLU A 109 7.65 10.81 -12.99
C GLU A 109 7.53 9.81 -14.14
N GLU A 110 8.58 9.02 -14.34
CA GLU A 110 8.66 8.13 -15.49
C GLU A 110 7.55 7.08 -15.45
N LEU A 111 7.21 6.59 -14.26
CA LEU A 111 6.11 5.67 -14.09
C LEU A 111 4.77 6.39 -14.15
N ARG A 112 4.64 7.58 -13.56
CA ARG A 112 3.42 8.38 -13.61
C ARG A 112 2.99 8.72 -15.04
N SER A 113 3.93 9.14 -15.87
CA SER A 113 3.68 9.47 -17.29
C SER A 113 3.26 8.25 -18.12
N LYS A 114 3.66 7.04 -17.71
CA LYS A 114 3.30 5.77 -18.36
C LYS A 114 2.19 5.00 -17.63
N MET A 115 1.62 5.55 -16.56
CA MET A 115 0.73 4.81 -15.66
C MET A 115 -0.52 4.26 -16.36
N HIS A 116 -1.06 5.03 -17.31
CA HIS A 116 -2.21 4.64 -18.13
C HIS A 116 -1.81 3.95 -19.43
N ALA A 117 -0.52 4.00 -19.81
CA ALA A 117 -0.04 3.34 -21.02
C ALA A 117 -0.08 1.82 -20.82
N LYS A 118 -0.58 1.10 -21.83
CA LYS A 118 -0.57 -0.37 -21.82
C LYS A 118 0.76 -0.88 -22.35
N ALA A 119 1.34 -1.86 -21.67
CA ALA A 119 2.43 -2.63 -22.24
C ALA A 119 1.93 -3.41 -23.47
N PRO A 120 2.78 -3.70 -24.47
CA PRO A 120 2.40 -4.50 -25.64
C PRO A 120 1.82 -5.86 -25.21
N GLY A 121 0.54 -6.11 -25.51
CA GLY A 121 -0.16 -7.33 -25.10
C GLY A 121 -0.44 -7.47 -23.59
N GLY A 122 -0.27 -6.40 -22.82
CA GLY A 122 -0.35 -6.40 -21.36
C GLY A 122 -1.37 -5.42 -20.79
N LYS A 123 -1.31 -5.27 -19.46
CA LYS A 123 -2.13 -4.36 -18.66
C LYS A 123 -1.36 -3.05 -18.42
N SER A 124 -2.08 -1.96 -18.15
CA SER A 124 -1.47 -0.73 -17.66
C SER A 124 -1.03 -0.89 -16.19
N VAL A 125 -0.18 0.02 -15.71
CA VAL A 125 0.25 0.01 -14.30
C VAL A 125 -0.96 0.19 -13.37
N CYS A 126 -1.90 1.06 -13.74
CA CYS A 126 -3.14 1.25 -12.99
C CYS A 126 -4.00 -0.03 -12.95
N GLU A 127 -4.14 -0.73 -14.08
CA GLU A 127 -4.86 -2.01 -14.12
C GLU A 127 -4.17 -3.08 -13.23
N LEU A 128 -2.84 -3.11 -13.20
CA LEU A 128 -2.07 -4.01 -12.33
C LEU A 128 -2.25 -3.70 -10.85
N LEU A 129 -2.13 -2.43 -10.46
CA LEU A 129 -2.34 -1.98 -9.07
C LEU A 129 -3.76 -2.32 -8.60
N ASN A 130 -4.76 -2.02 -9.42
CA ASN A 130 -6.15 -2.33 -9.10
C ASN A 130 -6.38 -3.84 -8.90
N MET A 131 -5.72 -4.70 -9.69
CA MET A 131 -5.80 -6.15 -9.48
C MET A 131 -5.16 -6.61 -8.18
N LEU A 132 -3.99 -6.06 -7.84
CA LEU A 132 -3.30 -6.38 -6.59
C LEU A 132 -4.16 -6.02 -5.38
N GLU A 133 -4.82 -4.86 -5.41
CA GLU A 133 -5.77 -4.45 -4.36
C GLU A 133 -6.95 -5.41 -4.24
N HIS A 134 -7.55 -5.82 -5.37
CA HIS A 134 -8.70 -6.73 -5.38
C HIS A 134 -8.36 -8.18 -5.03
N GLY A 135 -7.07 -8.53 -5.01
CA GLY A 135 -6.54 -9.84 -4.60
C GLY A 135 -6.49 -10.05 -3.09
N MET A 136 -6.58 -8.98 -2.29
CA MET A 136 -6.59 -9.04 -0.82
C MET A 136 -8.02 -9.15 -0.27
N LEU A 137 -8.64 -10.30 -0.44
CA LEU A 137 -9.95 -10.57 0.16
C LEU A 137 -9.80 -10.89 1.65
N PRO A 138 -10.83 -10.66 2.49
CA PRO A 138 -10.84 -11.18 3.86
C PRO A 138 -10.62 -12.70 3.91
N LEU A 139 -11.09 -13.43 2.90
CA LEU A 139 -10.85 -14.86 2.75
C LEU A 139 -9.37 -15.21 2.56
N SER A 140 -8.60 -14.32 1.93
CA SER A 140 -7.17 -14.51 1.67
C SER A 140 -6.35 -14.57 2.95
N VAL A 141 -6.83 -13.97 4.05
CA VAL A 141 -6.20 -14.08 5.38
C VAL A 141 -6.10 -15.54 5.84
N PHE A 142 -7.13 -16.34 5.54
CA PHE A 142 -7.18 -17.75 5.93
C PHE A 142 -6.67 -18.68 4.82
N LEU A 143 -6.98 -18.36 3.56
CA LEU A 143 -6.70 -19.20 2.39
C LEU A 143 -6.05 -18.39 1.26
N PRO A 144 -4.79 -17.94 1.43
CA PRO A 144 -4.13 -17.01 0.51
C PRO A 144 -3.89 -17.56 -0.90
N HIS A 145 -3.88 -18.89 -1.06
CA HIS A 145 -3.64 -19.58 -2.34
C HIS A 145 -4.87 -20.30 -2.90
N LEU A 146 -6.07 -19.92 -2.43
CA LEU A 146 -7.30 -20.52 -2.94
C LEU A 146 -7.39 -20.35 -4.48
N PRO A 147 -7.75 -21.37 -5.27
CA PRO A 147 -7.67 -21.32 -6.74
C PRO A 147 -8.82 -20.52 -7.39
N ILE A 148 -9.15 -19.36 -6.84
CA ILE A 148 -10.17 -18.43 -7.35
C ILE A 148 -9.57 -17.43 -8.35
N PRO A 149 -10.38 -16.84 -9.25
CA PRO A 149 -9.89 -15.87 -10.23
C PRO A 149 -9.17 -14.65 -9.64
N ARG A 150 -9.47 -14.27 -8.39
CA ARG A 150 -8.85 -13.11 -7.71
C ARG A 150 -7.46 -13.39 -7.12
N HIS A 151 -7.03 -14.65 -7.04
CA HIS A 151 -5.68 -15.02 -6.59
C HIS A 151 -4.77 -15.40 -7.77
N ARG A 152 -5.15 -15.05 -9.01
CA ARG A 152 -4.45 -15.40 -10.25
C ARG A 152 -4.08 -14.16 -11.05
#